data_AF-A0A7I7LB26-F1
#
_entry.id   AF-A0A7I7LB26-F1
#
_cell.length_a   1.000
_cell.length_b   1.000
_cell.length_c   1.000
_cell.angle_alpha   90.00
_cell.angle_beta   90.00
_cell.angle_gamma   90.00
#
_symmetry.space_group_name_H-M   'P 1'
#
loop_
_entity.id
_entity.type
_entity.pdbx_description
1 polymer ?
#
loop_
_entity_poly.entity_id
_entity_poly.type
_entity_poly.pdbx_seq_one_letter_code
_entity_poly.pdbx_strand_id
1 'polypeptide(L)' 'MTATSDDSAAVPRFDGLRALFINTTLKRSPDLSHTEGLIARSSQIMREHGVEVDSFRAIDHNIATGVWPDMTEHGWEADE' A
#
# COMPACT_ATOMS: atom_id res chain seq x y z
N MET A 1 -41.28 29.54 1.83
CA MET A 1 -41.13 28.35 0.97
C MET A 1 -39.75 27.78 1.27
N THR A 2 -39.71 26.83 2.19
CA THR A 2 -38.51 26.18 2.73
C THR A 2 -37.91 25.26 1.67
N ALA A 3 -36.69 25.56 1.22
CA ALA A 3 -35.90 24.60 0.45
C ALA A 3 -35.25 23.63 1.44
N THR A 4 -35.77 22.41 1.51
CA THR A 4 -35.09 21.25 2.08
C THR A 4 -34.03 20.81 1.07
N SER A 5 -32.77 21.16 1.29
CA SER A 5 -31.65 20.48 0.64
C SER A 5 -31.36 19.21 1.43
N ASP A 6 -31.88 18.09 0.94
CA ASP A 6 -31.45 16.75 1.34
C ASP A 6 -30.05 16.52 0.76
N ASP A 7 -29.03 16.87 1.54
CA ASP A 7 -27.63 16.59 1.23
C ASP A 7 -27.20 15.29 1.92
N SER A 8 -27.84 14.19 1.52
CA SER A 8 -27.28 12.85 1.72
C SER A 8 -26.58 12.45 0.43
N ALA A 9 -25.45 13.09 0.13
CA ALA A 9 -24.61 12.68 -0.98
C ALA A 9 -24.25 11.19 -0.79
N ALA A 10 -24.67 10.35 -1.73
CA ALA A 10 -24.40 8.91 -1.69
C ALA A 10 -22.89 8.68 -1.57
N VAL A 11 -22.49 7.74 -0.70
CA VAL A 11 -21.08 7.40 -0.50
C VAL A 11 -20.48 6.96 -1.84
N PRO A 12 -19.38 7.59 -2.31
CA PRO A 12 -18.77 7.23 -3.59
C PRO A 12 -18.43 5.74 -3.66
N ARG A 13 -18.62 5.15 -4.84
CA ARG A 13 -18.30 3.74 -5.09
C ARG A 13 -17.23 3.64 -6.18
N PHE A 14 -16.27 2.76 -5.97
CA PHE A 14 -15.13 2.52 -6.86
C PHE A 14 -14.99 1.03 -7.18
N ASP A 15 -16.11 0.31 -7.22
CA ASP A 15 -16.16 -1.11 -7.54
C ASP A 15 -15.49 -1.36 -8.91
N GLY A 16 -14.66 -2.41 -9.00
CA GLY A 16 -13.90 -2.76 -10.20
C GLY A 16 -12.51 -2.11 -10.30
N LEU A 17 -12.14 -1.20 -9.40
CA LEU A 17 -10.75 -0.74 -9.29
C LEU A 17 -9.91 -1.70 -8.44
N ARG A 18 -8.62 -1.75 -8.76
CA ARG A 18 -7.60 -2.49 -8.01
C ARG A 18 -6.50 -1.54 -7.56
N ALA A 19 -6.05 -1.68 -6.32
CA ALA A 19 -4.93 -0.94 -5.76
C ALA A 19 -3.90 -1.90 -5.17
N LEU A 20 -2.62 -1.52 -5.29
CA LEU A 20 -1.49 -2.28 -4.76
C LEU A 20 -0.65 -1.36 -3.88
N PHE A 21 -0.50 -1.72 -2.61
CA PHE A 21 0.42 -1.05 -1.70
C PHE A 21 1.74 -1.80 -1.62
N ILE A 22 2.84 -1.11 -1.90
CA ILE A 22 4.19 -1.62 -1.74
C ILE A 22 4.78 -1.00 -0.48
N ASN A 23 4.90 -1.78 0.60
CA ASN A 23 5.53 -1.33 1.83
C ASN A 23 7.06 -1.44 1.68
N THR A 24 7.73 -0.30 1.56
CA THR A 24 9.19 -0.20 1.37
C THR A 24 9.96 -0.08 2.69
N THR A 25 9.42 -0.63 3.78
CA THR A 25 10.18 -0.79 5.02
C THR A 25 11.42 -1.66 4.78
N LEU A 26 12.52 -1.34 5.47
CA LEU A 26 13.74 -2.15 5.45
C LEU A 26 13.71 -3.32 6.45
N LYS A 27 12.60 -3.50 7.17
CA LYS A 27 12.42 -4.58 8.15
C LYS A 27 11.67 -5.76 7.52
N ARG A 28 12.30 -6.94 7.52
CA ARG A 28 11.69 -8.18 7.03
C ARG A 28 10.47 -8.56 7.88
N SER A 29 9.47 -9.20 7.28
CA SER A 29 8.36 -9.76 8.02
C SER A 29 8.83 -10.86 8.99
N PRO A 30 8.25 -10.97 10.21
CA PRO A 30 7.06 -10.26 10.71
C PRO A 30 7.36 -8.98 11.52
N ASP A 31 8.53 -8.37 11.40
CA ASP A 31 8.90 -7.23 12.25
C ASP A 31 7.94 -6.04 12.12
N LEU A 32 7.80 -5.26 13.19
CA LEU A 32 6.91 -4.10 13.23
C LEU A 32 7.38 -3.01 12.24
N SER A 33 6.49 -2.67 11.30
CA SER A 33 6.62 -1.54 10.38
C SER A 33 5.54 -0.50 10.70
N HIS A 34 5.95 0.74 10.99
CA HIS A 34 5.01 1.83 11.22
C HIS A 34 4.22 2.20 9.95
N THR A 35 4.88 2.09 8.79
CA THR A 35 4.25 2.31 7.48
C THR A 35 3.11 1.33 7.22
N GLU A 36 3.22 0.09 7.71
CA GLU A 36 2.15 -0.92 7.62
C GLU A 36 0.85 -0.43 8.26
N GLY A 37 0.94 0.28 9.40
CA GLY A 37 -0.22 0.86 10.06
C GLY A 37 -0.94 1.91 9.21
N LEU A 38 -0.19 2.75 8.49
CA LEU A 38 -0.76 3.74 7.58
C LEU A 38 -1.40 3.09 6.35
N ILE A 39 -0.73 2.08 5.78
CA ILE A 39 -1.24 1.29 4.66
C ILE A 39 -2.54 0.57 5.06
N ALA A 40 -2.58 -0.03 6.25
CA ALA A 40 -3.78 -0.71 6.76
C ALA A 40 -4.97 0.26 6.85
N ARG A 41 -4.78 1.47 7.36
CA ARG A 41 -5.85 2.48 7.44
C ARG A 41 -6.31 2.95 6.06
N SER A 42 -5.39 3.26 5.16
CA SER A 42 -5.73 3.73 3.81
C SER A 42 -6.42 2.62 3.01
N SER A 43 -5.89 1.41 3.03
CA SER A 43 -6.47 0.25 2.34
C SER A 43 -7.85 -0.13 2.88
N GLN A 44 -8.09 0.04 4.18
CA GLN A 44 -9.42 -0.19 4.75
C GLN A 44 -10.46 0.74 4.12
N ILE A 45 -10.18 2.04 4.02
CA ILE A 45 -11.09 3.02 3.40
C ILE A 45 -11.36 2.65 1.93
N MET A 46 -10.32 2.26 1.19
CA MET A 46 -10.46 1.85 -0.21
C MET A 46 -11.36 0.61 -0.35
N ARG A 47 -11.16 -0.41 0.49
CA ARG A 47 -12.00 -1.61 0.50
C ARG A 47 -13.46 -1.29 0.85
N GLU A 48 -13.69 -0.40 1.82
CA GLU A 48 -15.03 0.07 2.18
C GLU A 48 -15.78 0.71 1.00
N HIS A 49 -15.05 1.35 0.08
CA HIS A 49 -15.62 1.96 -1.14
C HIS A 49 -15.62 1.01 -2.36
N GLY A 50 -15.25 -0.26 -2.21
CA GLY A 50 -15.36 -1.29 -3.25
C GLY A 50 -14.09 -1.58 -4.04
N VAL A 51 -12.95 -0.99 -3.66
CA VAL A 51 -11.66 -1.27 -4.32
C VAL A 51 -11.10 -2.60 -3.83
N GLU A 52 -10.60 -3.43 -4.74
CA GLU A 52 -9.78 -4.59 -4.39
C GLU A 52 -8.36 -4.12 -4.03
N VAL A 53 -7.86 -4.49 -2.85
CA VAL A 53 -6.57 -3.99 -2.37
C VAL A 53 -5.66 -5.11 -1.92
N ASP A 54 -4.52 -5.22 -2.59
CA ASP A 54 -3.39 -6.08 -2.25
C ASP A 54 -2.24 -5.27 -1.62
N SER A 55 -1.41 -5.92 -0.81
CA SER A 55 -0.21 -5.31 -0.25
C SER A 55 0.90 -6.32 0.01
N PHE A 56 2.15 -5.91 -0.20
CA PHE A 56 3.32 -6.70 0.16
C PHE A 56 4.47 -5.80 0.64
N ARG A 57 5.47 -6.39 1.32
CA ARG A 57 6.70 -5.67 1.68
C ARG A 57 7.78 -5.99 0.66
N ALA A 58 8.36 -4.96 0.04
CA ALA A 58 9.38 -5.16 -0.99
C ALA A 58 10.58 -5.97 -0.47
N ILE A 59 10.99 -5.75 0.79
CA ILE A 59 12.11 -6.43 1.44
C ILE A 59 11.91 -7.94 1.62
N ASP A 60 10.67 -8.45 1.56
CA ASP A 60 10.40 -9.89 1.68
C ASP A 60 10.59 -10.64 0.35
N HIS A 61 10.80 -9.92 -0.75
CA HIS A 61 11.10 -10.48 -2.06
C HIS A 61 12.61 -10.40 -2.36
N ASN A 62 13.05 -11.09 -3.40
CA ASN A 62 14.43 -11.01 -3.89
C ASN A 62 14.65 -9.70 -4.66
N ILE A 63 14.63 -8.59 -3.93
CA ILE A 63 14.87 -7.23 -4.43
C ILE A 63 15.97 -6.65 -3.57
N ALA A 64 17.11 -6.34 -4.18
CA ALA A 64 18.19 -5.71 -3.44
C ALA A 64 17.79 -4.31 -2.98
N THR A 65 18.05 -3.99 -1.72
CA THR A 65 17.82 -2.64 -1.19
C THR A 65 19.13 -1.88 -1.07
N GLY A 66 19.16 -0.69 -1.64
CA GLY A 66 20.29 0.24 -1.54
C GLY A 66 20.20 1.31 -2.62
N VAL A 67 21.33 1.93 -2.94
CA VAL A 67 21.41 3.07 -3.88
C VAL A 67 22.56 2.95 -4.88
N TRP A 68 23.30 1.84 -4.85
CA TRP A 68 24.42 1.62 -5.74
C TRP A 68 23.95 1.03 -7.07
N PRO A 69 24.69 1.25 -8.17
CA PRO A 69 24.33 0.68 -9.48
C PRO A 69 24.32 -0.85 -9.52
N ASP A 70 25.12 -1.50 -8.66
CA ASP A 70 25.17 -2.95 -8.49
C ASP A 70 25.31 -3.26 -6.99
N MET A 71 24.22 -3.70 -6.37
CA MET A 71 24.16 -4.06 -4.95
C MET A 71 24.81 -5.42 -4.66
N THR A 72 25.17 -6.22 -5.67
CA THR A 72 25.92 -7.47 -5.47
C THR A 72 27.33 -7.21 -4.95
N GLU A 73 27.93 -6.07 -5.35
CA GLU A 73 29.19 -5.56 -4.77
C GLU A 73 29.02 -5.07 -3.31
N HIS A 74 27.77 -4.94 -2.86
CA HIS A 74 27.39 -4.37 -1.57
C HIS A 74 26.57 -5.34 -0.68
N GLY A 75 26.81 -6.64 -0.83
CA GLY A 75 26.35 -7.67 0.10
C GLY A 75 25.00 -8.30 -0.22
N TRP A 76 24.43 -8.01 -1.38
CA TRP A 76 23.28 -8.75 -1.92
C TRP A 76 23.76 -9.91 -2.80
N GLU A 77 23.01 -11.01 -2.82
CA GLU A 77 23.32 -12.16 -3.67
C GLU A 77 22.93 -11.94 -5.14
N ALA A 78 21.91 -11.11 -5.39
CA ALA A 78 21.40 -10.76 -6.71
C ALA A 78 20.87 -9.32 -6.71
N ASP A 79 21.03 -8.62 -7.83
CA ASP A 79 20.49 -7.28 -8.10
C ASP A 79 20.13 -7.18 -9.59
N GLU A 80 18.87 -7.46 -9.93
CA GLU A 80 18.32 -7.48 -11.30
C GLU A 80 17.02 -6.66 -11.40
#